data_AF-A0AAX1RTJ0-F1
#
_entry.id   AF-A0AAX1RTJ0-F1
#
_cell.length_a   1.000
_cell.length_b   1.000
_cell.length_c   1.000
_cell.angle_alpha   90.00
_cell.angle_beta   90.00
_cell.angle_gamma   90.00
#
_symmetry.space_group_name_H-M   'P 1'
#
loop_
_entity.id
_entity.type
_entity.pdbx_description
1 polymer ?
#
loop_
_entity_poly.entity_id
_entity_poly.type
_entity_poly.pdbx_seq_one_letter_code
_entity_poly.pdbx_strand_id
1 'polypeptide(L)'
;MKRHMKTIVFSMVCLLLLTIFGYEYIVADNGMVDKTPALANTPKASNFSDKEKETIKEDILNYLSTNAKEEGRAVSNRYFGTSSISNGDWYAMTDKGDIQLNRTGKSRAQDFDFHVLTGAVVYTSNQKITGFDKTATSLSNIEGYSKIADLKQPVTKYIFTEEGQVYEYTFKNEPGVTLSSGFAPKDYNDKDPNLAPNEQFTLTHNKELSRYYQKLIDK
;
A
#
# COMPACT_ATOMS: atom_id res chain seq x y z
N MET A 1 46.35 25.11 33.64
CA MET A 1 46.61 26.28 32.76
C MET A 1 47.97 26.11 32.10
N LYS A 2 48.03 25.65 30.84
CA LYS A 2 49.04 25.97 29.81
C LYS A 2 48.71 25.21 28.52
N ARG A 3 48.61 25.98 27.44
CA ARG A 3 48.20 25.62 26.08
C ARG A 3 49.40 25.13 25.25
N HIS A 4 49.09 24.19 24.36
CA HIS A 4 49.58 23.93 23.00
C HIS A 4 51.08 24.08 22.64
N MET A 5 51.63 23.05 21.97
CA MET A 5 52.18 23.22 20.62
C MET A 5 52.19 21.91 19.83
N LYS A 6 52.08 22.05 18.50
CA LYS A 6 51.76 21.07 17.45
C LYS A 6 53.00 20.28 16.97
N THR A 7 52.79 19.06 16.46
CA THR A 7 53.57 18.53 15.33
C THR A 7 52.69 17.64 14.45
N ILE A 8 52.49 18.08 13.20
CA ILE A 8 51.88 17.32 12.11
C ILE A 8 53.06 16.65 11.37
N VAL A 9 53.05 15.33 11.23
CA VAL A 9 54.02 14.61 10.39
C VAL A 9 53.26 14.02 9.21
N PHE A 10 53.47 14.62 8.05
CA PHE A 10 53.16 14.04 6.74
C PHE A 10 54.26 13.02 6.44
N SER A 11 53.91 11.73 6.28
CA SER A 11 54.83 10.75 5.71
C SER A 11 54.23 10.14 4.46
N MET A 12 55.07 10.22 3.44
CA MET A 12 54.86 10.02 2.03
C MET A 12 55.31 8.61 1.64
N VAL A 13 54.50 7.91 0.85
CA VAL A 13 54.86 6.91 -0.19
C VAL A 13 55.52 5.58 0.24
N CYS A 14 54.82 4.47 -0.07
CA CYS A 14 55.38 3.25 -0.69
C CYS A 14 54.22 2.40 -1.25
N LEU A 15 53.93 2.51 -2.55
CA LEU A 15 54.31 1.58 -3.64
C LEU A 15 53.56 0.24 -3.69
N LEU A 16 52.64 0.17 -4.66
CA LEU A 16 52.37 -0.90 -5.64
C LEU A 16 52.33 -2.37 -5.18
N LEU A 17 51.18 -3.01 -5.40
CA LEU A 17 51.12 -4.31 -6.10
C LEU A 17 49.92 -4.34 -7.06
N LEU A 18 50.26 -4.58 -8.33
CA LEU A 18 49.38 -4.83 -9.46
C LEU A 18 48.69 -6.18 -9.33
N THR A 19 47.40 -6.25 -9.65
CA THR A 19 46.87 -7.41 -10.38
C THR A 19 46.00 -6.91 -11.53
N ILE A 20 46.42 -7.39 -12.69
CA ILE A 20 45.97 -7.08 -14.04
C ILE A 20 44.69 -7.88 -14.29
N PHE A 21 43.62 -7.23 -14.73
CA PHE A 21 42.70 -7.83 -15.69
C PHE A 21 42.62 -6.87 -16.86
N GLY A 22 43.32 -7.22 -17.93
CA GLY A 22 43.22 -6.53 -19.20
C GLY A 22 41.83 -6.73 -19.76
N TYR A 23 41.31 -5.70 -20.41
CA TYR A 23 40.42 -5.91 -21.54
C TYR A 23 40.82 -4.92 -22.64
N GLU A 24 41.18 -5.51 -23.76
CA GLU A 24 41.48 -4.86 -25.02
C GLU A 24 40.23 -4.14 -25.55
N TYR A 25 40.44 -2.96 -26.14
CA TYR A 25 39.43 -2.29 -26.95
C TYR A 25 39.44 -2.94 -28.33
N ILE A 26 38.36 -3.61 -28.71
CA ILE A 26 38.09 -3.96 -30.11
C ILE A 26 36.87 -3.16 -30.59
N VAL A 27 37.09 -2.37 -31.63
CA VAL A 27 36.05 -1.74 -32.44
C VAL A 27 35.91 -2.57 -33.72
N ALA A 28 34.72 -3.16 -33.95
CA ALA A 28 34.10 -3.33 -35.27
C ALA A 28 32.76 -4.09 -35.18
N ASP A 29 31.70 -3.35 -35.49
CA ASP A 29 30.59 -3.63 -36.43
C ASP A 29 29.76 -4.93 -36.39
N ASN A 30 28.44 -4.72 -36.56
CA ASN A 30 27.33 -5.66 -36.86
C ASN A 30 26.53 -6.29 -35.68
N GLY A 31 25.53 -5.52 -35.23
CA GLY A 31 24.17 -5.97 -34.90
C GLY A 31 23.94 -7.20 -34.00
N MET A 32 23.59 -6.96 -32.73
CA MET A 32 22.54 -7.69 -32.00
C MET A 32 22.36 -7.09 -30.60
N VAL A 33 21.11 -7.03 -30.16
CA VAL A 33 20.64 -6.51 -28.86
C VAL A 33 21.46 -7.11 -27.71
N ASP A 34 22.20 -6.25 -27.00
CA ASP A 34 22.95 -6.61 -25.80
C ASP A 34 21.98 -6.91 -24.66
N LYS A 35 21.80 -8.20 -24.35
CA LYS A 35 21.17 -8.66 -23.11
C LYS A 35 22.22 -8.63 -22.02
N THR A 36 22.43 -7.47 -21.42
CA THR A 36 22.97 -7.40 -20.05
C THR A 36 22.04 -8.23 -19.15
N PRO A 37 22.53 -9.22 -18.38
CA PRO A 37 21.67 -9.94 -17.46
C PRO A 37 21.25 -8.95 -16.38
N ALA A 38 19.97 -8.54 -16.44
CA ALA A 38 19.35 -7.78 -15.38
C ALA A 38 19.60 -8.49 -14.05
N LEU A 39 20.21 -7.78 -13.11
CA LEU A 39 20.38 -8.21 -11.74
C LEU A 39 19.07 -8.82 -11.25
N ALA A 40 19.09 -10.08 -10.80
CA ALA A 40 17.90 -10.84 -10.48
C ALA A 40 17.03 -10.10 -9.45
N ASN A 41 15.92 -9.55 -9.94
CA ASN A 41 14.93 -8.78 -9.22
C ASN A 41 14.25 -9.68 -8.19
N THR A 42 14.65 -9.59 -6.92
CA THR A 42 13.97 -10.35 -5.87
C THR A 42 12.94 -9.44 -5.20
N PRO A 43 11.63 -9.73 -5.33
CA PRO A 43 10.60 -9.09 -4.53
C PRO A 43 10.95 -9.08 -3.05
N LYS A 44 10.67 -8.00 -2.32
CA LYS A 44 10.45 -8.16 -0.87
C LYS A 44 9.22 -9.06 -0.75
N ALA A 45 9.43 -10.28 -0.28
CA ALA A 45 8.33 -11.18 0.01
C ALA A 45 7.53 -10.58 1.17
N SER A 46 6.20 -10.72 1.10
CA SER A 46 5.35 -10.45 2.25
C SER A 46 5.87 -11.23 3.46
N ASN A 47 5.86 -10.59 4.62
CA ASN A 47 6.21 -11.27 5.87
C ASN A 47 5.15 -12.30 6.30
N PHE A 48 3.95 -12.23 5.70
CA PHE A 48 2.82 -13.11 5.96
C PHE A 48 2.58 -14.07 4.80
N SER A 49 2.35 -15.33 5.11
CA SER A 49 1.81 -16.34 4.21
C SER A 49 0.36 -16.03 3.83
N ASP A 50 -0.11 -16.61 2.72
CA ASP A 50 -1.50 -16.45 2.28
C ASP A 50 -2.52 -16.89 3.35
N LYS A 51 -2.17 -17.94 4.11
CA LYS A 51 -3.03 -18.44 5.19
C LYS A 51 -3.12 -17.45 6.35
N GLU A 52 -2.00 -16.84 6.75
CA GLU A 52 -1.99 -15.80 7.77
C GLU A 52 -2.77 -14.57 7.30
N LYS A 53 -2.61 -14.15 6.04
CA LYS A 53 -3.38 -13.03 5.47
C LYS A 53 -4.88 -13.28 5.55
N GLU A 54 -5.35 -14.48 5.20
CA GLU A 54 -6.78 -14.78 5.29
C GLU A 54 -7.28 -14.81 6.73
N THR A 55 -6.52 -15.40 7.66
CA THR A 55 -6.87 -15.41 9.09
C THR A 55 -6.93 -13.99 9.67
N ILE A 56 -5.93 -13.16 9.38
CA ILE A 56 -5.90 -11.75 9.82
C ILE A 56 -7.11 -10.98 9.26
N LYS A 57 -7.44 -11.20 7.98
CA LYS A 57 -8.61 -10.59 7.34
C LYS A 57 -9.92 -11.02 8.00
N GLU A 58 -10.10 -12.31 8.28
CA GLU A 58 -11.29 -12.81 8.99
C GLU A 58 -11.42 -12.18 10.38
N ASP A 59 -10.33 -12.14 11.14
CA ASP A 59 -10.29 -11.58 12.50
C ASP A 59 -10.61 -10.08 12.51
N ILE A 60 -10.01 -9.29 11.61
CA ILE A 60 -10.33 -7.86 11.43
C ILE A 60 -11.80 -7.65 11.09
N LEU A 61 -12.34 -8.42 10.15
CA LEU A 61 -13.74 -8.29 9.75
C LEU A 61 -14.69 -8.65 10.90
N ASN A 62 -14.37 -9.68 11.68
CA ASN A 62 -15.15 -10.06 12.85
C ASN A 62 -15.12 -8.95 13.93
N TYR A 63 -13.94 -8.40 14.21
CA TYR A 63 -13.77 -7.28 15.14
C TYR A 63 -14.59 -6.06 14.71
N LEU A 64 -14.41 -5.61 13.46
CA LEU A 64 -15.13 -4.46 12.94
C LEU A 64 -16.65 -4.71 12.91
N SER A 65 -17.09 -5.90 12.50
CA SER A 65 -18.50 -6.24 12.41
C SER A 65 -19.18 -6.27 13.78
N THR A 66 -18.46 -6.69 14.82
CA THR A 66 -18.98 -6.69 16.19
C THR A 66 -19.21 -5.26 16.68
N ASN A 67 -18.20 -4.39 16.56
CA ASN A 67 -18.32 -2.98 16.94
C ASN A 67 -19.37 -2.24 16.11
N ALA A 68 -19.37 -2.43 14.79
CA ALA A 68 -20.34 -1.79 13.90
C ALA A 68 -21.77 -2.22 14.23
N LYS A 69 -22.00 -3.47 14.64
CA LYS A 69 -23.33 -3.93 15.07
C LYS A 69 -23.83 -3.15 16.29
N GLU A 70 -22.97 -2.89 17.26
CA GLU A 70 -23.30 -2.10 18.46
C GLU A 70 -23.61 -0.63 18.10
N GLU A 71 -22.93 -0.09 17.08
CA GLU A 71 -23.15 1.26 16.55
C GLU A 71 -24.32 1.37 15.56
N GLY A 72 -24.98 0.26 15.21
CA GLY A 72 -26.03 0.23 14.19
C GLY A 72 -25.52 0.46 12.75
N ARG A 73 -24.24 0.13 12.48
CA ARG A 73 -23.54 0.27 11.19
C ARG A 73 -23.23 -1.09 10.56
N ALA A 74 -22.98 -1.07 9.26
CA ALA A 74 -22.58 -2.23 8.46
C ALA A 74 -21.08 -2.22 8.14
N VAL A 75 -20.52 -3.41 7.90
CA VAL A 75 -19.12 -3.63 7.51
C VAL A 75 -19.07 -4.50 6.26
N SER A 76 -18.18 -4.15 5.33
CA SER A 76 -17.86 -5.00 4.18
C SER A 76 -16.35 -5.12 3.99
N ASN A 77 -15.91 -6.24 3.44
CA ASN A 77 -14.55 -6.46 2.98
C ASN A 77 -14.32 -5.98 1.54
N ARG A 78 -15.36 -5.47 0.88
CA ARG A 78 -15.29 -4.93 -0.48
C ARG A 78 -14.84 -3.47 -0.43
N TYR A 79 -13.61 -3.21 0.03
CA TYR A 79 -13.06 -1.87 0.25
C TYR A 79 -12.44 -1.25 -1.01
N PHE A 80 -11.92 -2.11 -1.89
CA PHE A 80 -11.18 -1.75 -3.10
C PHE A 80 -11.68 -2.55 -4.30
N GLY A 81 -11.65 -1.93 -5.48
CA GLY A 81 -11.92 -2.56 -6.77
C GLY A 81 -11.45 -1.67 -7.92
N THR A 82 -10.99 -2.30 -9.00
CA THR A 82 -10.44 -1.62 -10.19
C THR A 82 -11.32 -1.86 -11.41
N SER A 83 -11.31 -0.96 -12.39
CA SER A 83 -11.89 -1.27 -13.70
C SER A 83 -11.00 -2.26 -14.47
N SER A 84 -11.58 -2.98 -15.43
CA SER A 84 -10.85 -3.88 -16.33
C SER A 84 -9.85 -3.17 -17.26
N ILE A 85 -9.85 -1.83 -17.26
CA ILE A 85 -9.05 -1.00 -18.16
C ILE A 85 -7.66 -0.71 -17.55
N SER A 86 -7.49 -0.81 -16.22
CA SER A 86 -6.19 -0.62 -15.58
C SER A 86 -5.47 -1.94 -15.38
N ASN A 87 -4.32 -2.11 -16.05
CA ASN A 87 -3.44 -3.28 -15.87
C ASN A 87 -2.27 -3.03 -14.91
N GLY A 88 -2.23 -1.86 -14.28
CA GLY A 88 -1.18 -1.44 -13.34
C GLY A 88 -1.56 -1.67 -11.89
N ASP A 89 -0.58 -1.50 -11.01
CA ASP A 89 -0.82 -1.45 -9.58
C ASP A 89 -1.59 -0.18 -9.22
N TRP A 90 -2.31 -0.26 -8.11
CA TRP A 90 -3.07 0.81 -7.52
C TRP A 90 -2.51 1.12 -6.15
N TYR A 91 -2.71 2.37 -5.75
CA TYR A 91 -2.24 2.84 -4.47
C TYR A 91 -3.23 3.79 -3.80
N ALA A 92 -3.07 3.91 -2.50
CA ALA A 92 -3.61 4.99 -1.70
C ALA A 92 -2.46 5.91 -1.29
N MET A 93 -2.68 7.22 -1.29
CA MET A 93 -1.69 8.17 -0.78
C MET A 93 -1.93 8.45 0.71
N THR A 94 -0.85 8.67 1.45
CA THR A 94 -0.89 9.11 2.86
C THR A 94 0.01 10.33 3.07
N ASP A 95 0.09 10.85 4.29
CA ASP A 95 1.08 11.87 4.66
C ASP A 95 2.50 11.33 4.79
N LYS A 96 2.67 10.01 4.87
CA LYS A 96 3.95 9.34 5.12
C LYS A 96 4.51 8.58 3.93
N GLY A 97 3.71 8.37 2.89
CA GLY A 97 4.09 7.56 1.74
C GLY A 97 2.90 6.88 1.06
N ASP A 98 3.19 6.16 -0.01
CA ASP A 98 2.18 5.47 -0.79
C ASP A 98 1.95 4.04 -0.27
N ILE A 99 0.69 3.62 -0.19
CA ILE A 99 0.30 2.25 0.16
C ILE A 99 -0.05 1.48 -1.11
N GLN A 100 0.66 0.40 -1.40
CA GLN A 100 0.33 -0.53 -2.48
C GLN A 100 -0.96 -1.33 -2.15
N LEU A 101 -1.97 -1.28 -3.03
CA LEU A 101 -3.25 -1.98 -2.84
C LEU A 101 -3.35 -3.33 -3.56
N ASN A 102 -2.64 -3.47 -4.67
CA ASN A 102 -2.54 -4.71 -5.41
C ASN A 102 -1.19 -4.79 -6.11
N ARG A 103 -0.83 -6.01 -6.50
CA ARG A 103 0.39 -6.28 -7.25
C ARG A 103 0.06 -7.03 -8.53
N THR A 104 0.09 -6.32 -9.66
CA THR A 104 -0.13 -6.92 -11.00
C THR A 104 1.18 -7.26 -11.72
N GLY A 105 2.31 -7.12 -11.02
CA GLY A 105 3.63 -7.63 -11.45
C GLY A 105 4.49 -6.64 -12.22
N LYS A 106 4.00 -5.41 -12.48
CA LYS A 106 4.79 -4.35 -13.10
C LYS A 106 5.59 -3.52 -12.10
N SER A 107 5.10 -3.35 -10.87
CA SER A 107 5.84 -2.70 -9.79
C SER A 107 6.81 -3.61 -9.05
N ARG A 108 7.86 -2.97 -8.55
CA ARG A 108 8.66 -3.48 -7.44
C ARG A 108 7.93 -3.13 -6.15
N ALA A 109 7.93 -4.04 -5.18
CA ALA A 109 7.48 -3.73 -3.82
C ALA A 109 8.19 -2.48 -3.23
N GLN A 110 9.43 -2.24 -3.65
CA GLN A 110 10.24 -1.08 -3.24
C GLN A 110 9.72 0.27 -3.81
N ASP A 111 8.77 0.25 -4.74
CA ASP A 111 8.19 1.46 -5.31
C ASP A 111 7.09 2.06 -4.40
N PHE A 112 6.80 1.41 -3.27
CA PHE A 112 5.80 1.82 -2.29
C PHE A 112 6.39 1.76 -0.86
N ASP A 113 5.94 2.67 0.00
CA ASP A 113 6.38 2.77 1.39
C ASP A 113 5.68 1.72 2.28
N PHE A 114 4.44 1.39 1.93
CA PHE A 114 3.59 0.45 2.67
C PHE A 114 2.91 -0.56 1.75
N HIS A 115 2.55 -1.71 2.31
CA HIS A 115 1.92 -2.80 1.57
C HIS A 115 0.62 -3.20 2.24
N VAL A 116 -0.48 -3.29 1.47
CA VAL A 116 -1.75 -3.72 2.05
C VAL A 116 -1.69 -5.20 2.46
N LEU A 117 -2.18 -5.48 3.67
CA LEU A 117 -2.53 -6.82 4.12
C LEU A 117 -4.00 -7.09 3.82
N THR A 118 -4.88 -6.16 4.20
CA THR A 118 -6.32 -6.21 3.90
C THR A 118 -6.97 -4.83 4.05
N GLY A 119 -8.27 -4.74 3.78
CA GLY A 119 -9.06 -3.54 4.00
C GLY A 119 -10.51 -3.85 4.32
N ALA A 120 -11.20 -2.84 4.83
CA ALA A 120 -12.61 -2.92 5.16
C ALA A 120 -13.29 -1.56 4.94
N VAL A 121 -14.61 -1.57 4.86
CA VAL A 121 -15.42 -0.36 4.79
C VAL A 121 -16.54 -0.43 5.81
N VAL A 122 -16.80 0.67 6.50
CA VAL A 122 -17.88 0.81 7.48
C VAL A 122 -18.82 1.93 7.04
N TYR A 123 -20.13 1.67 7.04
CA TYR A 123 -21.13 2.59 6.53
C TYR A 123 -22.49 2.37 7.22
N THR A 124 -23.39 3.34 7.08
CA THR A 124 -24.80 3.13 7.45
C THR A 124 -25.53 2.46 6.28
N SER A 125 -26.14 1.30 6.51
CA SER A 125 -26.84 0.56 5.45
C SER A 125 -28.19 1.21 5.09
N ASN A 126 -28.50 1.32 3.80
CA ASN A 126 -29.83 1.73 3.32
C ASN A 126 -30.88 0.60 3.47
N GLN A 127 -30.44 -0.62 3.77
CA GLN A 127 -31.26 -1.81 4.00
C GLN A 127 -31.36 -2.18 5.50
N LYS A 128 -30.89 -1.30 6.40
CA LYS A 128 -30.86 -1.51 7.85
C LYS A 128 -30.05 -2.73 8.30
N ILE A 129 -29.08 -3.16 7.48
CA ILE A 129 -28.12 -4.21 7.84
C ILE A 129 -27.11 -3.62 8.84
N THR A 130 -26.74 -4.41 9.84
CA THR A 130 -25.73 -4.06 10.85
C THR A 130 -24.74 -5.22 11.02
N GLY A 131 -23.49 -4.92 11.33
CA GLY A 131 -22.40 -5.89 11.31
C GLY A 131 -22.02 -6.28 9.88
N PHE A 132 -21.57 -7.52 9.66
CA PHE A 132 -21.08 -7.93 8.34
C PHE A 132 -22.20 -7.96 7.28
N ASP A 133 -22.02 -7.19 6.21
CA ASP A 133 -22.96 -7.09 5.11
C ASP A 133 -22.51 -7.95 3.92
N LYS A 134 -23.13 -9.13 3.81
CA LYS A 134 -22.87 -10.07 2.72
C LYS A 134 -23.34 -9.55 1.36
N THR A 135 -24.30 -8.63 1.30
CA THR A 135 -24.84 -8.11 0.03
C THR A 135 -23.79 -7.31 -0.73
N ALA A 136 -22.82 -6.73 0.00
CA ALA A 136 -21.71 -5.97 -0.56
C ALA A 136 -20.76 -6.79 -1.46
N THR A 137 -20.79 -8.12 -1.38
CA THR A 137 -20.01 -9.00 -2.26
C THR A 137 -20.39 -8.87 -3.74
N SER A 138 -21.64 -8.46 -4.01
CA SER A 138 -22.18 -8.27 -5.35
C SER A 138 -21.93 -6.88 -5.94
N LEU A 139 -21.22 -6.00 -5.23
CA LEU A 139 -20.98 -4.64 -5.73
C LEU A 139 -20.13 -4.64 -7.00
N SER A 140 -20.66 -3.96 -8.01
CA SER A 140 -19.91 -3.56 -9.19
C SER A 140 -19.00 -2.37 -8.85
N ASN A 141 -17.90 -2.24 -9.58
CA ASN A 141 -16.99 -1.10 -9.39
C ASN A 141 -17.64 0.24 -9.77
N ILE A 142 -18.66 0.22 -10.65
CA ILE A 142 -19.34 1.41 -11.16
C ILE A 142 -20.39 1.93 -10.18
N GLU A 143 -21.26 1.05 -9.68
CA GLU A 143 -22.37 1.49 -8.80
C GLU A 143 -21.89 1.69 -7.35
N GLY A 144 -20.84 0.96 -6.94
CA GLY A 144 -20.17 1.19 -5.67
C GLY A 144 -21.12 1.06 -4.48
N TYR A 145 -20.96 1.96 -3.49
CA TYR A 145 -21.73 1.86 -2.25
C TYR A 145 -23.14 2.42 -2.35
N SER A 146 -23.49 3.15 -3.42
CA SER A 146 -24.85 3.70 -3.60
C SER A 146 -25.95 2.64 -3.56
N LYS A 147 -25.62 1.37 -3.87
CA LYS A 147 -26.55 0.24 -3.78
C LYS A 147 -26.91 -0.19 -2.36
N ILE A 148 -26.00 -0.02 -1.41
CA ILE A 148 -26.11 -0.66 -0.08
C ILE A 148 -25.96 0.30 1.09
N ALA A 149 -25.40 1.49 0.86
CA ALA A 149 -25.15 2.50 1.89
C ALA A 149 -26.11 3.68 1.75
N ASP A 150 -26.48 4.27 2.89
CA ASP A 150 -27.02 5.63 2.94
C ASP A 150 -25.86 6.63 2.82
N LEU A 151 -25.63 7.14 1.61
CA LEU A 151 -24.51 8.04 1.32
C LEU A 151 -24.69 9.46 1.90
N LYS A 152 -25.82 9.76 2.54
CA LYS A 152 -25.96 10.94 3.39
C LYS A 152 -25.21 10.79 4.71
N GLN A 153 -24.90 9.55 5.09
CA GLN A 153 -24.10 9.20 6.25
C GLN A 153 -22.65 8.89 5.86
N PRO A 154 -21.70 8.98 6.79
CA PRO A 154 -20.30 8.74 6.49
C PRO A 154 -20.00 7.29 6.05
N VAL A 155 -19.18 7.16 5.01
CA VAL A 155 -18.56 5.90 4.59
C VAL A 155 -17.08 5.96 4.91
N THR A 156 -16.59 5.06 5.75
CA THR A 156 -15.17 5.03 6.17
C THR A 156 -14.49 3.82 5.57
N LYS A 157 -13.45 4.03 4.76
CA LYS A 157 -12.56 2.96 4.30
C LYS A 157 -11.36 2.85 5.24
N TYR A 158 -11.00 1.62 5.57
CA TYR A 158 -9.81 1.26 6.35
C TYR A 158 -8.86 0.42 5.50
N ILE A 159 -7.56 0.71 5.62
CA ILE A 159 -6.47 -0.06 5.03
C ILE A 159 -5.57 -0.56 6.17
N PHE A 160 -5.33 -1.86 6.22
CA PHE A 160 -4.46 -2.52 7.17
C PHE A 160 -3.19 -2.93 6.45
N THR A 161 -2.04 -2.43 6.89
CA THR A 161 -0.75 -2.59 6.20
C THR A 161 0.10 -3.69 6.83
N GLU A 162 0.93 -4.37 6.04
CA GLU A 162 1.90 -5.36 6.53
C GLU A 162 2.87 -4.75 7.56
N GLU A 163 3.08 -3.43 7.53
CA GLU A 163 3.88 -2.65 8.47
C GLU A 163 3.16 -2.34 9.81
N GLY A 164 1.96 -2.89 10.02
CA GLY A 164 1.21 -2.79 11.28
C GLY A 164 0.43 -1.51 11.50
N GLN A 165 0.33 -0.69 10.47
CA GLN A 165 -0.42 0.56 10.50
C GLN A 165 -1.82 0.36 9.96
N VAL A 166 -2.78 1.06 10.57
CA VAL A 166 -4.15 1.16 10.08
C VAL A 166 -4.38 2.59 9.61
N TYR A 167 -4.73 2.73 8.34
CA TYR A 167 -5.07 4.00 7.72
C TYR A 167 -6.57 4.07 7.47
N GLU A 168 -7.13 5.27 7.55
CA GLU A 168 -8.55 5.52 7.30
C GLU A 168 -8.77 6.77 6.43
N TYR A 169 -9.86 6.73 5.67
CA TYR A 169 -10.46 7.92 5.07
C TYR A 169 -11.98 7.84 5.20
N THR A 170 -12.62 8.96 5.54
CA THR A 170 -14.07 9.04 5.71
C THR A 170 -14.67 10.01 4.71
N PHE A 171 -15.42 9.46 3.75
CA PHE A 171 -16.25 10.21 2.81
C PHE A 171 -17.49 10.73 3.54
N LYS A 172 -17.71 12.05 3.52
CA LYS A 172 -18.82 12.71 4.23
C LYS A 172 -19.81 13.29 3.23
N ASN A 173 -21.05 12.79 3.25
CA ASN A 173 -22.15 13.29 2.41
C ASN A 173 -21.79 13.34 0.91
N GLU A 174 -21.24 12.24 0.40
CA GLU A 174 -20.75 12.15 -0.98
C GLU A 174 -21.57 11.13 -1.77
N PRO A 175 -22.34 11.54 -2.79
CA PRO A 175 -23.25 10.64 -3.51
C PRO A 175 -22.53 9.63 -4.43
N GLY A 176 -21.22 9.79 -4.64
CA GLY A 176 -20.44 9.06 -5.64
C GLY A 176 -19.40 8.08 -5.08
N VAL A 177 -19.49 7.66 -3.80
CA VAL A 177 -18.47 6.77 -3.23
C VAL A 177 -18.51 5.40 -3.90
N THR A 178 -17.43 5.07 -4.61
CA THR A 178 -17.22 3.81 -5.32
C THR A 178 -16.13 2.96 -4.68
N LEU A 179 -15.90 1.78 -5.24
CA LEU A 179 -14.82 0.90 -4.79
C LEU A 179 -13.42 1.47 -5.08
N SER A 180 -13.28 2.30 -6.11
CA SER A 180 -12.02 3.00 -6.44
C SER A 180 -11.86 4.36 -5.77
N SER A 181 -12.92 4.94 -5.17
CA SER A 181 -12.82 6.24 -4.49
C SER A 181 -11.70 6.22 -3.42
N GLY A 182 -10.83 7.23 -3.48
CA GLY A 182 -9.63 7.35 -2.64
C GLY A 182 -8.39 6.62 -3.15
N PHE A 183 -8.46 5.98 -4.32
CA PHE A 183 -7.36 5.20 -4.90
C PHE A 183 -7.09 5.62 -6.34
N ALA A 184 -5.87 5.40 -6.81
CA ALA A 184 -5.49 5.68 -8.19
C ALA A 184 -4.58 4.59 -8.75
N PRO A 185 -4.56 4.36 -10.08
CA PRO A 185 -3.51 3.58 -10.71
C PRO A 185 -2.17 4.31 -10.57
N LYS A 186 -1.09 3.57 -10.29
CA LYS A 186 0.26 4.13 -10.25
C LYS A 186 0.74 4.43 -11.67
N ASP A 187 1.07 5.69 -11.92
CA ASP A 187 1.81 6.09 -13.11
C ASP A 187 3.31 5.89 -12.87
N TYR A 188 3.93 4.96 -13.59
CA TYR A 188 5.39 4.69 -13.51
C TYR A 188 6.21 5.53 -14.48
N ASN A 189 5.56 6.29 -15.37
CA ASN A 189 6.25 7.08 -16.37
C ASN A 189 6.31 8.56 -16.00
N ASP A 190 5.72 8.96 -14.87
CA ASP A 190 5.58 10.35 -14.42
C ASP A 190 5.00 11.27 -15.51
N LYS A 191 4.14 10.73 -16.38
CA LYS A 191 3.64 11.44 -17.57
C LYS A 191 2.31 12.13 -17.33
N ASP A 192 1.52 11.66 -16.36
CA ASP A 192 0.25 12.28 -16.03
C ASP A 192 0.22 12.73 -14.56
N PRO A 193 0.49 14.03 -14.29
CA PRO A 193 0.43 14.57 -12.94
C PRO A 193 -0.99 14.57 -12.34
N ASN A 194 -2.01 14.20 -13.11
CA ASN A 194 -3.40 14.12 -12.65
C ASN A 194 -3.81 12.72 -12.18
N LEU A 195 -2.91 11.73 -12.19
CA LEU A 195 -3.19 10.35 -11.73
C LEU A 195 -2.90 10.13 -10.23
N ALA A 196 -3.00 11.18 -9.42
CA ALA A 196 -2.94 11.07 -7.97
C ALA A 196 -4.32 10.71 -7.38
N PRO A 197 -4.39 9.92 -6.29
CA PRO A 197 -5.60 9.83 -5.50
C PRO A 197 -6.04 11.23 -5.08
N ASN A 198 -7.34 11.47 -5.10
CA ASN A 198 -7.91 12.74 -4.66
C ASN A 198 -8.09 12.79 -3.14
N GLU A 199 -8.00 11.64 -2.46
CA GLU A 199 -8.16 11.52 -1.01
C GLU A 199 -6.88 11.07 -0.33
N GLN A 200 -6.51 11.77 0.75
CA GLN A 200 -5.35 11.43 1.56
C GLN A 200 -5.78 10.59 2.76
N PHE A 201 -5.36 9.32 2.79
CA PHE A 201 -5.58 8.47 3.94
C PHE A 201 -4.68 8.92 5.10
N THR A 202 -5.22 8.87 6.31
CA THR A 202 -4.50 9.24 7.53
C THR A 202 -4.46 8.06 8.48
N LEU A 203 -3.49 8.02 9.39
CA LEU A 203 -3.50 7.00 10.45
C LEU A 203 -4.82 7.04 11.21
N THR A 204 -5.38 5.87 11.50
CA THR A 204 -6.67 5.78 12.18
C THR A 204 -6.64 6.50 13.53
N HIS A 205 -7.70 7.25 13.82
CA HIS A 205 -7.90 7.83 15.13
C HIS A 205 -8.45 6.81 16.15
N ASN A 206 -8.89 5.63 15.68
CA ASN A 206 -9.38 4.56 16.53
C ASN A 206 -8.22 3.79 17.17
N LYS A 207 -7.80 4.25 18.35
CA LYS A 207 -6.73 3.64 19.15
C LYS A 207 -7.02 2.20 19.58
N GLU A 208 -8.28 1.79 19.64
CA GLU A 208 -8.65 0.41 19.97
C GLU A 208 -8.41 -0.51 18.79
N LEU A 209 -8.84 -0.09 17.60
CA LEU A 209 -8.58 -0.78 16.35
C LEU A 209 -7.09 -0.93 16.08
N SER A 210 -6.29 0.14 16.26
CA SER A 210 -4.83 0.05 16.09
C SER A 210 -4.21 -0.95 17.06
N ARG A 211 -4.61 -0.94 18.34
CA ARG A 211 -4.09 -1.88 19.35
C ARG A 211 -4.52 -3.31 19.07
N TYR A 212 -5.75 -3.52 18.63
CA TYR A 212 -6.24 -4.83 18.23
C TYR A 212 -5.43 -5.36 17.06
N TYR A 213 -5.24 -4.54 16.02
CA TYR A 213 -4.51 -4.94 14.83
C TYR A 213 -3.03 -5.27 15.13
N GLN A 214 -2.35 -4.42 15.90
CA GLN A 214 -0.95 -4.67 16.27
C GLN A 214 -0.80 -6.02 17.01
N LYS A 215 -1.68 -6.30 17.98
CA LYS A 215 -1.68 -7.58 18.69
C LYS A 215 -2.03 -8.77 17.80
N LEU A 216 -2.75 -8.55 16.70
CA LEU A 216 -3.14 -9.61 15.79
C LEU A 216 -1.96 -10.05 14.93
N ILE A 217 -1.12 -9.12 14.49
CA ILE A 217 -0.01 -9.39 13.57
C ILE A 217 1.33 -9.66 14.26
N ASP A 218 1.47 -9.34 15.55
CA ASP A 218 2.68 -9.63 16.35
C ASP A 218 2.73 -11.07 16.91
N LYS A 219 1.74 -11.91 16.56
CA LYS A 219 1.63 -13.31 17.01
C LYS A 219 2.47 -14.24 16.14
#